data_AF-A0A8H7XS43-F1
#
_entry.id   AF-A0A8H7XS43-F1
#
_cell.length_a   1.000
_cell.length_b   1.000
_cell.length_c   1.000
_cell.angle_alpha   90.00
_cell.angle_beta   90.00
_cell.angle_gamma   90.00
#
_symmetry.space_group_name_H-M   'P 1'
#
loop_
_entity.id
_entity.type
_entity.pdbx_description
1 polymer ?
#
loop_
_entity_poly.entity_id
_entity_poly.type
_entity_poly.pdbx_seq_one_letter_code
_entity_poly.pdbx_strand_id
1 'polypeptide(L)'
;MPFFKDHYEVLGIESDASNDEIRKAYHKRALQTHPDKLDPNASESDKQHAEEEFRKVYEAFEVLGDAIKRKAYDIRMKARANPTRISEEAARRVKERKEWALRQHQEKLNRAAQLEREKREKQEALVNMKMKKEAAMVSELLKAMYQSNPEFAKRREAALQRKAERERAEMFKHSQHSIHS
;
A
#
# COMPACT_ATOMS: atom_id res chain seq x y z
N MET A 1 -14.53 -22.27 35.43
CA MET A 1 -13.82 -22.90 34.28
C MET A 1 -12.61 -23.65 34.84
N PRO A 2 -12.31 -24.89 34.39
CA PRO A 2 -11.40 -25.77 35.13
C PRO A 2 -9.91 -25.41 34.92
N PHE A 3 -9.24 -25.10 36.04
CA PHE A 3 -7.97 -25.67 36.56
C PHE A 3 -6.70 -25.81 35.69
N PHE A 4 -6.43 -24.98 34.68
CA PHE A 4 -5.03 -24.68 34.39
C PHE A 4 -4.58 -23.61 35.40
N LYS A 5 -4.08 -24.04 36.56
CA LYS A 5 -3.47 -23.14 37.56
C LYS A 5 -2.40 -22.31 36.82
N ASP A 6 -2.57 -21.00 36.80
CA ASP A 6 -1.58 -20.09 36.22
C ASP A 6 -0.23 -20.31 36.94
N HIS A 7 0.90 -20.23 36.24
CA HIS A 7 2.21 -20.37 36.90
C HIS A 7 2.39 -19.32 38.02
N TYR A 8 1.77 -18.14 37.86
CA TYR A 8 1.72 -17.12 38.92
C TYR A 8 0.88 -17.58 40.13
N GLU A 9 -0.27 -18.22 39.91
CA GLU A 9 -1.11 -18.81 40.98
C GLU A 9 -0.43 -19.99 41.68
N VAL A 10 0.30 -20.83 40.94
CA VAL A 10 1.08 -21.95 41.49
C VAL A 10 2.17 -21.45 42.44
N LEU A 11 2.82 -20.34 42.13
CA LEU A 11 3.77 -19.70 43.04
C LEU A 11 3.07 -18.85 44.11
N GLY A 12 1.83 -18.42 43.88
CA GLY A 12 1.04 -17.57 44.78
C GLY A 12 1.49 -16.11 44.73
N ILE A 13 1.83 -15.62 43.55
CA ILE A 13 2.29 -14.25 43.29
C ILE A 13 1.41 -13.61 42.21
N GLU A 14 1.44 -12.28 42.14
CA GLU A 14 0.75 -11.55 41.08
C GLU A 14 1.57 -11.56 39.77
N SER A 15 0.89 -11.33 38.64
CA SER A 15 1.51 -11.35 37.30
C SER A 15 2.53 -10.22 37.07
N ASP A 16 2.49 -9.17 37.89
CA ASP A 16 3.40 -8.03 37.87
C ASP A 16 4.64 -8.24 38.76
N ALA A 17 4.73 -9.38 39.47
CA ALA A 17 5.80 -9.66 40.41
C ALA A 17 7.21 -9.56 39.79
N SER A 18 8.15 -9.05 40.57
CA SER A 18 9.57 -8.97 40.20
C SER A 18 10.21 -10.36 40.09
N ASN A 19 11.30 -10.49 39.33
CA ASN A 19 12.11 -11.72 39.29
C ASN A 19 12.62 -12.13 40.69
N ASP A 20 12.87 -11.17 41.57
CA ASP A 20 13.29 -11.49 42.94
C ASP A 20 12.14 -12.01 43.80
N GLU A 21 10.91 -11.56 43.55
CA GLU A 21 9.70 -12.08 44.19
C GLU A 21 9.38 -13.49 43.72
N ILE A 22 9.57 -13.77 42.42
CA ILE A 22 9.44 -15.11 41.84
C ILE A 22 10.41 -16.09 42.50
N ARG A 23 11.69 -15.71 42.67
CA ARG A 23 12.69 -16.55 43.35
C ARG A 23 12.35 -16.80 44.82
N LYS A 24 11.93 -15.75 45.53
CA LYS A 24 11.52 -15.86 46.94
C LYS A 24 10.28 -16.77 47.10
N ALA A 25 9.30 -16.62 46.22
CA ALA A 25 8.09 -17.44 46.22
C ALA A 25 8.39 -18.90 45.92
N TYR A 26 9.27 -19.17 44.93
CA TYR A 26 9.74 -20.53 44.65
C TYR A 26 10.40 -21.17 45.86
N HIS A 27 11.35 -20.50 46.52
CA HIS A 27 12.00 -21.05 47.71
C HIS A 27 11.01 -21.32 48.85
N LYS A 28 10.08 -20.40 49.10
CA LYS A 28 9.05 -20.57 50.14
C LYS A 28 8.15 -21.77 49.83
N ARG A 29 7.68 -21.91 48.59
CA ARG A 29 6.81 -23.00 48.14
C ARG A 29 7.55 -24.34 48.14
N ALA A 30 8.76 -24.39 47.61
CA ALA A 30 9.60 -25.60 47.59
C ALA A 30 9.84 -26.14 49.01
N LEU A 31 10.07 -25.27 50.00
CA LEU A 31 10.21 -25.66 51.41
C LEU A 31 8.91 -26.11 52.09
N GLN A 32 7.75 -25.80 51.51
CA GLN A 32 6.45 -26.23 52.01
C GLN A 32 6.02 -27.57 51.38
N THR A 33 6.42 -27.81 50.13
CA THR A 33 6.08 -29.03 49.38
C THR A 33 7.18 -30.08 49.41
N HIS A 34 8.25 -29.88 50.18
CA HIS A 34 9.34 -30.85 50.28
C HIS A 34 8.91 -32.08 51.09
N PRO A 35 9.13 -33.32 50.60
CA PRO A 35 8.68 -34.54 51.27
C PRO A 35 9.35 -34.76 52.64
N ASP A 36 10.52 -34.16 52.89
CA ASP A 36 11.24 -34.20 54.18
C ASP A 36 10.53 -33.44 55.32
N LYS A 37 9.59 -32.54 55.00
CA LYS A 37 8.74 -31.89 56.02
C LYS A 37 7.45 -32.66 56.33
N LEU A 38 7.19 -33.76 55.63
CA LEU A 38 6.04 -34.60 55.91
C LEU A 38 6.33 -35.46 57.14
N ASP A 39 5.29 -35.72 57.93
CA ASP A 39 5.37 -36.58 59.10
C ASP A 39 5.94 -37.96 58.70
N PRO A 40 6.83 -38.59 59.47
CA PRO A 40 7.34 -39.93 59.17
C PRO A 40 6.23 -41.00 59.03
N ASN A 41 5.02 -40.74 59.57
CA ASN A 41 3.83 -41.58 59.39
C ASN A 41 2.91 -41.14 58.22
N ALA A 42 3.33 -40.20 57.38
CA ALA A 42 2.54 -39.75 56.24
C ALA A 42 2.26 -40.89 55.26
N SER A 43 1.01 -40.97 54.81
CA SER A 43 0.55 -41.99 53.87
C SER A 43 1.29 -41.85 52.53
N GLU A 44 1.42 -42.95 51.78
CA GLU A 44 1.98 -42.94 50.43
C GLU A 44 1.30 -41.88 49.54
N SER A 45 0.00 -41.66 49.75
CA SER A 45 -0.80 -40.63 49.08
C SER A 45 -0.34 -39.20 49.38
N ASP A 46 0.09 -38.92 50.61
CA ASP A 46 0.51 -37.58 51.03
C ASP A 46 1.88 -37.22 50.44
N LYS A 47 2.76 -38.23 50.37
CA LYS A 47 4.07 -38.12 49.72
C LYS A 47 3.92 -37.85 48.23
N GLN A 48 3.04 -38.58 47.55
CA GLN A 48 2.73 -38.37 46.13
C GLN A 48 2.13 -36.98 45.88
N HIS A 49 1.24 -36.49 46.75
CA HIS A 49 0.64 -35.17 46.60
C HIS A 49 1.68 -34.04 46.76
N ALA A 50 2.58 -34.16 47.73
CA ALA A 50 3.68 -33.22 47.91
C ALA A 50 4.63 -33.20 46.72
N GLU A 51 4.96 -34.37 46.17
CA GLU A 51 5.80 -34.49 44.97
C GLU A 51 5.14 -33.85 43.73
N GLU A 52 3.83 -34.04 43.54
CA GLU A 52 3.08 -33.40 42.46
C GLU A 52 3.05 -31.87 42.59
N GLU A 53 2.79 -31.34 43.78
CA GLU A 53 2.78 -29.89 44.00
C GLU A 53 4.19 -29.29 43.88
N PHE A 54 5.24 -30.00 44.34
CA PHE A 54 6.63 -29.60 44.14
C PHE A 54 6.98 -29.52 42.64
N ARG A 55 6.55 -30.51 41.86
CA ARG A 55 6.76 -30.52 40.40
C ARG A 55 6.10 -29.33 39.71
N LYS A 56 4.86 -28.99 40.10
CA LYS A 56 4.14 -27.82 39.58
C LYS A 56 4.85 -26.52 39.93
N VAL A 57 5.34 -26.39 41.17
CA VAL A 57 6.11 -25.22 41.63
C VAL A 57 7.42 -25.09 40.86
N TYR A 58 8.11 -26.20 40.61
CA TYR A 58 9.33 -26.22 39.81
C TYR A 58 9.07 -25.80 38.35
N GLU A 59 8.05 -26.37 37.70
CA GLU A 59 7.67 -26.01 36.34
C GLU A 59 7.29 -24.53 36.21
N ALA A 60 6.55 -24.00 37.19
CA ALA A 60 6.21 -22.58 37.25
C ALA A 60 7.46 -21.70 37.35
N PHE A 61 8.45 -22.09 38.16
CA PHE A 61 9.71 -21.37 38.28
C PHE A 61 10.58 -21.48 37.00
N GLU A 62 10.60 -22.62 36.32
CA GLU A 62 11.34 -22.77 35.05
C GLU A 62 10.83 -21.86 33.94
N VAL A 63 9.52 -21.55 33.94
CA VAL A 63 8.89 -20.66 32.97
C VAL A 63 9.00 -19.20 33.39
N LEU A 64 8.75 -18.88 34.67
CA LEU A 64 8.70 -17.50 35.16
C LEU A 64 10.07 -16.94 35.56
N GLY A 65 11.03 -17.78 35.93
CA GLY A 65 12.37 -17.37 36.38
C GLY A 65 13.28 -16.88 35.25
N ASP A 66 12.99 -17.25 34.00
CA ASP A 66 13.70 -16.79 32.81
C ASP A 66 12.91 -15.69 32.10
N ALA A 67 13.54 -14.54 31.86
CA ALA A 67 12.88 -13.37 31.28
C ALA A 67 12.32 -13.61 29.87
N ILE A 68 12.99 -14.43 29.06
CA ILE A 68 12.56 -14.77 27.70
C ILE A 68 11.36 -15.71 27.77
N LYS A 69 11.43 -16.76 28.60
CA LYS A 69 10.33 -17.72 28.78
C LYS A 69 9.10 -17.05 29.40
N ARG A 70 9.29 -16.19 30.41
CA ARG A 70 8.22 -15.38 31.01
C ARG A 70 7.54 -14.49 29.98
N LYS A 71 8.33 -13.78 29.17
CA LYS A 71 7.79 -12.93 28.09
C LYS A 71 6.99 -13.75 27.07
N ALA A 72 7.47 -14.91 26.66
CA ALA A 72 6.75 -15.80 25.76
C ALA A 72 5.45 -16.33 26.38
N TYR A 73 5.47 -16.67 27.67
CA TYR A 73 4.30 -17.07 28.44
C TYR A 73 3.25 -15.95 28.48
N ASP A 74 3.67 -14.73 28.84
CA ASP A 74 2.80 -13.56 28.93
C ASP A 74 2.18 -13.20 27.56
N ILE A 75 2.96 -13.28 26.47
CA ILE A 75 2.46 -13.07 25.11
C ILE A 75 1.40 -14.12 24.76
N ARG A 76 1.65 -15.39 25.08
CA ARG A 76 0.69 -16.49 24.83
C ARG A 76 -0.58 -16.30 25.64
N MET A 77 -0.47 -15.86 26.89
CA MET A 77 -1.63 -15.58 27.75
C MET A 77 -2.44 -14.40 27.24
N LYS A 78 -1.79 -13.30 26.83
CA LYS A 78 -2.47 -12.16 26.20
C LYS A 78 -3.16 -12.53 24.89
N ALA A 79 -2.53 -13.38 24.08
CA ALA A 79 -3.12 -13.89 22.84
C ALA A 79 -4.34 -14.80 23.10
N ARG A 80 -4.31 -15.62 24.16
CA ARG A 80 -5.46 -16.43 24.61
C ARG A 80 -6.59 -15.56 25.18
N ALA A 81 -6.25 -14.51 25.92
CA ALA A 81 -7.23 -13.63 26.57
C ALA A 81 -7.94 -12.68 25.58
N ASN A 82 -7.33 -12.38 24.43
CA ASN A 82 -7.91 -11.43 23.46
C ASN A 82 -7.68 -11.86 21.99
N PRO A 83 -8.39 -12.90 21.50
CA PRO A 83 -8.21 -13.44 20.15
C PRO A 83 -8.71 -12.50 19.03
N THR A 84 -9.63 -11.57 19.33
CA THR A 84 -10.27 -10.71 18.32
C THR A 84 -9.39 -9.54 17.88
N ARG A 85 -8.68 -8.90 18.81
CA ARG A 85 -7.92 -7.66 18.51
C ARG A 85 -6.65 -7.90 17.67
N ILE A 86 -5.95 -9.02 17.91
CA ILE A 86 -4.77 -9.43 17.11
C ILE A 86 -5.22 -9.86 15.69
N SER A 87 -6.38 -10.50 15.58
CA SER A 87 -6.96 -10.94 14.30
C SER A 87 -7.38 -9.75 13.42
N GLU A 88 -8.03 -8.75 13.98
CA GLU A 88 -8.48 -7.56 13.24
C GLU A 88 -7.33 -6.69 12.73
N GLU A 89 -6.31 -6.45 13.56
CA GLU A 89 -5.12 -5.70 13.13
C GLU A 89 -4.31 -6.47 12.08
N ALA A 90 -4.19 -7.80 12.21
CA ALA A 90 -3.57 -8.64 11.21
C ALA A 90 -4.34 -8.58 9.87
N ALA A 91 -5.67 -8.64 9.91
CA ALA A 91 -6.52 -8.52 8.72
C ALA A 91 -6.38 -7.13 8.05
N ARG A 92 -6.33 -6.05 8.83
CA ARG A 92 -6.09 -4.69 8.34
C ARG A 92 -4.74 -4.59 7.63
N ARG A 93 -3.66 -5.08 8.24
CA ARG A 93 -2.31 -5.07 7.64
C ARG A 93 -2.25 -5.87 6.33
N VAL A 94 -2.96 -7.00 6.24
CA VAL A 94 -3.04 -7.79 5.00
C VAL A 94 -3.79 -7.02 3.91
N LYS A 95 -4.90 -6.35 4.26
CA LYS A 95 -5.67 -5.52 3.33
C LYS A 95 -4.85 -4.33 2.82
N GLU A 96 -4.23 -3.58 3.73
CA GLU A 96 -3.36 -2.43 3.39
C GLU A 96 -2.21 -2.85 2.46
N ARG A 97 -1.59 -4.01 2.70
CA ARG A 97 -0.51 -4.51 1.84
C ARG A 97 -0.99 -4.83 0.42
N LYS A 98 -2.19 -5.41 0.28
CA LYS A 98 -2.81 -5.66 -1.03
C LYS A 98 -3.14 -4.35 -1.75
N GLU A 99 -3.72 -3.38 -1.04
CA GLU A 99 -4.04 -2.06 -1.59
C GLU A 99 -2.79 -1.26 -1.98
N TRP A 100 -1.72 -1.35 -1.19
CA TRP A 100 -0.43 -0.75 -1.53
C TRP A 100 0.15 -1.33 -2.83
N ALA A 101 0.14 -2.66 -2.96
CA ALA A 101 0.63 -3.33 -4.16
C ALA A 101 -0.19 -2.95 -5.40
N LEU A 102 -1.52 -2.87 -5.26
CA LEU A 102 -2.41 -2.46 -6.35
C LEU A 102 -2.15 -1.01 -6.77
N ARG A 103 -1.97 -0.10 -5.80
CA ARG A 103 -1.61 1.31 -6.08
C ARG A 103 -0.31 1.42 -6.85
N GLN A 104 0.72 0.68 -6.42
CA GLN A 104 2.01 0.66 -7.12
C GLN A 104 1.90 0.12 -8.55
N HIS A 105 1.08 -0.91 -8.75
CA HIS A 105 0.81 -1.42 -10.10
C HIS A 105 0.09 -0.38 -10.97
N GLN A 106 -0.95 0.26 -10.44
CA GLN A 106 -1.71 1.29 -11.14
C GLN A 106 -0.84 2.50 -11.48
N GLU A 107 0.04 2.93 -10.56
CA GLU A 107 0.97 4.03 -10.77
C GLU A 107 1.96 3.73 -11.91
N LYS A 108 2.49 2.50 -11.97
CA LYS A 108 3.34 2.05 -13.08
C LYS A 108 2.61 2.10 -14.42
N LEU A 109 1.36 1.66 -14.47
CA LEU A 109 0.54 1.72 -15.68
C LEU A 109 0.29 3.17 -16.11
N ASN A 110 -0.07 4.04 -15.17
CA ASN A 110 -0.29 5.46 -15.45
C ASN A 110 0.99 6.13 -15.97
N ARG A 111 2.15 5.84 -15.37
CA ARG A 111 3.44 6.36 -15.81
C ARG A 111 3.80 5.86 -17.21
N ALA A 112 3.56 4.59 -17.52
CA ALA A 112 3.76 4.05 -18.85
C ALA A 112 2.85 4.74 -19.89
N ALA A 113 1.57 4.95 -19.56
CA ALA A 113 0.63 5.65 -20.42
C ALA A 113 1.03 7.11 -20.66
N GLN A 114 1.55 7.81 -19.64
CA GLN A 114 2.05 9.17 -19.77
C GLN A 114 3.27 9.23 -20.70
N LEU A 115 4.23 8.32 -20.54
CA LEU A 115 5.41 8.26 -21.41
C LEU A 115 5.02 8.02 -22.88
N GLU A 116 4.04 7.16 -23.14
CA GLU A 116 3.53 6.95 -24.51
C GLU A 116 2.85 8.21 -25.07
N ARG A 117 2.07 8.93 -24.26
CA ARG A 117 1.48 10.21 -24.68
C ARG A 117 2.57 11.23 -25.02
N GLU A 118 3.57 11.39 -24.15
CA GLU A 118 4.68 12.32 -24.38
C GLU A 118 5.50 11.96 -25.62
N LYS A 119 5.76 10.67 -25.87
CA LYS A 119 6.42 10.22 -27.11
C LYS A 119 5.59 10.59 -28.34
N ARG A 120 4.28 10.34 -28.30
CA ARG A 120 3.36 10.67 -29.40
C ARG A 120 3.31 12.18 -29.65
N GLU A 121 3.21 12.99 -28.62
CA GLU A 121 3.24 14.45 -28.71
C GLU A 121 4.56 14.96 -29.30
N LYS A 122 5.70 14.42 -28.85
CA LYS A 122 7.01 14.75 -29.42
C LYS A 122 7.10 14.38 -30.90
N GLN A 123 6.57 13.22 -31.28
CA GLN A 123 6.54 12.78 -32.67
C GLN A 123 5.64 13.68 -33.52
N GLU A 124 4.46 14.03 -33.02
CA GLU A 124 3.53 14.93 -33.69
C GLU A 124 4.11 16.34 -33.84
N ALA A 125 4.75 16.86 -32.80
CA ALA A 125 5.45 18.15 -32.84
C ALA A 125 6.59 18.13 -33.89
N LEU A 126 7.34 17.03 -33.99
CA LEU A 126 8.38 16.86 -35.01
C LEU A 126 7.78 16.88 -36.42
N VAL A 127 6.68 16.16 -36.65
CA VAL A 127 5.98 16.14 -37.93
C VAL A 127 5.45 17.53 -38.28
N ASN A 128 4.78 18.21 -37.33
CA ASN A 128 4.27 19.56 -37.54
C ASN A 128 5.39 20.57 -37.81
N MET A 129 6.52 20.45 -37.12
CA MET A 129 7.70 21.28 -37.38
C MET A 129 8.25 21.06 -38.79
N LYS A 130 8.34 19.81 -39.26
CA LYS A 130 8.77 19.49 -40.64
C LYS A 130 7.82 20.09 -41.67
N MET A 131 6.51 19.89 -41.50
CA MET A 131 5.49 20.46 -42.37
C MET A 131 5.57 22.00 -42.43
N LYS A 132 5.76 22.66 -41.28
CA LYS A 132 5.95 24.12 -41.22
C LYS A 132 7.20 24.59 -41.98
N LYS A 133 8.31 23.86 -41.85
CA LYS A 133 9.55 24.18 -42.60
C LYS A 133 9.36 24.00 -44.10
N GLU A 134 8.72 22.92 -44.53
CA GLU A 134 8.40 22.68 -45.94
C GLU A 134 7.46 23.76 -46.50
N ALA A 135 6.40 24.11 -45.76
CA ALA A 135 5.49 25.18 -46.15
C ALA A 135 6.20 26.54 -46.25
N ALA A 136 7.12 26.85 -45.33
CA ALA A 136 7.92 28.07 -45.39
C ALA A 136 8.85 28.09 -46.62
N MET A 137 9.54 26.97 -46.90
CA MET A 137 10.41 26.85 -48.08
C MET A 137 9.61 27.01 -49.38
N VAL A 138 8.45 26.36 -49.49
CA VAL A 138 7.55 26.50 -50.65
C VAL A 138 7.06 27.95 -50.77
N SER A 139 6.71 28.59 -49.65
CA SER A 139 6.30 30.00 -49.65
C SER A 139 7.43 30.94 -50.11
N GLU A 140 8.67 30.69 -49.72
CA GLU A 140 9.82 31.48 -50.18
C GLU A 140 10.09 31.28 -51.66
N LEU A 141 10.07 30.03 -52.14
CA LEU A 141 10.22 29.73 -53.56
C LEU A 141 9.15 30.45 -54.39
N LEU A 142 7.88 30.38 -53.95
CA LEU A 142 6.78 31.11 -54.59
C LEU A 142 7.05 32.61 -54.63
N LYS A 143 7.46 33.22 -53.51
CA LYS A 143 7.80 34.65 -53.47
C LYS A 143 8.92 35.00 -54.46
N ALA A 144 9.98 34.20 -54.53
CA ALA A 144 11.08 34.42 -55.47
C ALA A 144 10.64 34.26 -56.95
N MET A 145 9.76 33.30 -57.23
CA MET A 145 9.14 33.15 -58.55
C MET A 145 8.27 34.37 -58.93
N TYR A 146 7.54 34.96 -57.96
CA TYR A 146 6.77 36.19 -58.21
C TYR A 146 7.66 37.39 -58.50
N GLN A 147 8.74 37.55 -57.72
CA GLN A 147 9.66 38.68 -57.88
C GLN A 147 10.42 38.64 -59.22
N SER A 148 10.70 37.45 -59.74
CA SER A 148 11.40 37.26 -61.02
C SER A 148 10.48 37.33 -62.25
N ASN A 149 9.15 37.27 -62.10
CA ASN A 149 8.21 37.29 -63.23
C ASN A 149 6.98 38.21 -63.00
N PRO A 150 7.04 39.48 -63.43
CA PRO A 150 5.95 40.46 -63.22
C PRO A 150 4.65 40.15 -63.97
N GLU A 151 4.71 39.37 -65.06
CA GLU A 151 3.50 38.92 -65.79
C GLU A 151 2.72 37.86 -65.03
N PHE A 152 3.40 37.07 -64.19
CA PHE A 152 2.77 36.03 -63.39
C PHE A 152 1.91 36.61 -62.26
N ALA A 153 2.35 37.72 -61.66
CA ALA A 153 1.59 38.46 -60.65
C ALA A 153 0.26 38.99 -61.23
N LYS A 154 0.33 39.66 -62.40
CA LYS A 154 -0.86 40.19 -63.10
C LYS A 154 -1.87 39.09 -63.46
N ARG A 155 -1.39 37.93 -63.95
CA ARG A 155 -2.26 36.80 -64.30
C ARG A 155 -2.99 36.21 -63.09
N ARG A 156 -2.32 36.12 -61.93
CA ARG A 156 -2.95 35.64 -60.70
C ARG A 156 -3.97 36.63 -60.16
N GLU A 157 -3.67 37.93 -60.15
CA GLU A 157 -4.64 38.95 -59.73
C GLU A 157 -5.89 38.92 -60.60
N ALA A 158 -5.73 38.81 -61.92
CA ALA A 158 -6.86 38.64 -62.84
C ALA A 158 -7.66 37.35 -62.55
N ALA A 159 -7.00 36.25 -62.17
CA ALA A 159 -7.67 35.01 -61.79
C ALA A 159 -8.43 35.12 -60.46
N LEU A 160 -7.86 35.80 -59.45
CA LEU A 160 -8.49 36.05 -58.15
C LEU A 160 -9.68 37.00 -58.30
N GLN A 161 -9.56 38.05 -59.13
CA GLN A 161 -10.65 38.96 -59.44
C GLN A 161 -11.81 38.23 -60.11
N ARG A 162 -11.53 37.40 -61.13
CA ARG A 162 -12.55 36.55 -61.77
C ARG A 162 -13.23 35.60 -60.79
N LYS A 163 -12.49 35.03 -59.84
CA LYS A 163 -13.06 34.18 -58.80
C LYS A 163 -13.96 34.97 -57.84
N ALA A 164 -13.50 36.14 -57.37
CA ALA A 164 -14.28 37.01 -56.49
C ALA A 164 -15.54 37.56 -57.18
N GLU A 165 -15.47 37.87 -58.48
CA GLU A 165 -16.63 38.26 -59.28
C GLU A 165 -17.65 37.13 -59.41
N ARG A 166 -17.18 35.88 -59.62
CA ARG A 166 -18.05 34.70 -59.63
C ARG A 166 -18.74 34.49 -58.28
N GLU A 167 -17.99 34.53 -57.19
CA GLU A 167 -18.55 34.39 -55.83
C GLU A 167 -19.54 35.51 -55.49
N ARG A 168 -19.25 36.76 -55.88
CA ARG A 168 -20.18 37.89 -55.74
C ARG A 168 -21.45 37.70 -56.57
N ALA A 169 -21.33 37.23 -57.80
CA ALA A 169 -22.47 36.95 -58.66
C ALA A 169 -23.31 35.78 -58.11
N GLU A 170 -22.69 34.76 -57.53
CA GLU A 170 -23.38 33.64 -56.87
C GLU A 170 -24.08 34.08 -55.58
N MET A 171 -23.46 34.94 -54.77
CA MET A 171 -24.09 35.55 -53.59
C MET A 171 -25.25 36.47 -53.98
N PHE A 172 -25.11 37.25 -55.05
CA PHE A 172 -26.20 38.08 -55.56
C PHE A 172 -27.37 37.24 -56.07
N LYS A 173 -27.10 36.13 -56.77
CA LYS A 173 -28.12 35.17 -57.20
C LYS A 173 -28.82 34.50 -56.02
N HIS A 174 -28.08 34.09 -54.98
CA HIS A 174 -28.65 33.51 -53.75
C HIS A 174 -29.50 34.52 -52.97
N SER A 175 -29.08 35.78 -52.89
CA SER A 175 -29.85 36.85 -52.23
C SER A 175 -31.16 37.16 -52.98
N GLN A 176 -31.16 37.17 -54.31
CA GLN A 176 -32.37 37.37 -55.12
C GLN A 176 -33.40 36.23 -54.97
N HIS A 177 -32.93 34.98 -54.82
CA HIS A 177 -33.80 33.82 -54.58
C HIS A 177 -34.38 33.81 -53.15
N SER A 178 -33.66 34.35 -52.15
CA SER A 178 -34.15 34.41 -50.76
C SER A 178 -35.19 35.53 -50.50
N ILE A 179 -35.36 36.47 -51.42
CA ILE A 179 -36.34 37.57 -51.31
C ILE A 179 -37.69 37.20 -51.97
N HIS A 180 -37.72 36.11 -52.75
CA HIS A 180 -38.90 35.64 -53.50
C HIS A 180 -39.44 34.27 -53.03
N SER A 181 -39.11 33.84 -51.80
CA SER A 181 -39.76 32.72 -51.07
C SER A 181 -40.34 33.24 -49.77
#